data_AF-A0AAN6E8D8-F1
#
_entry.id   AF-A0AAN6E8D8-F1
#
_cell.length_a   1.000
_cell.length_b   1.000
_cell.length_c   1.000
_cell.angle_alpha   90.00
_cell.angle_beta   90.00
_cell.angle_gamma   90.00
#
_symmetry.space_group_name_H-M   'P 1'
#
loop_
_entity.id
_entity.type
_entity.pdbx_description
1 polymer ?
#
loop_
_entity_poly.entity_id
_entity_poly.type
_entity_poly.pdbx_seq_one_letter_code
_entity_poly.pdbx_strand_id
1 'polypeptide(L)'
;MIRELGPPDLCHIVKIHSSNRTEPDIGSYHHVLGVDTSSSASLAAYINSLQYSLNDKPGWFGPGNNWKIASGTYCTYNAFSKLDLRVQIKIPGGVDAYAINVQGERQDVTEELWTECHVSGILRAILYSNPAEYSVTGLRRLTLAANLREEARVVEALMEQFWNGWRLGSNAETQVASHSRNYLVDGLMAYFAGQGRYNDCAGEILSPLAYAPLGGRQQQADSRSSLDFKGIDPNVAALLAEAYMGGDQEVQGVRVMHQALKAKPSCYPMLYTQAEFLRLKKQHKAACKIALMAVKYAPSEFHAWAKLTEVYIDDNDFQNAL
;
A
#
# COMPACT_ATOMS: atom_id res chain seq x y z
N MET A 1 9.93 -0.08 11.06
CA MET A 1 9.24 -1.30 10.64
C MET A 1 7.75 -1.09 10.83
N ILE A 2 6.98 -1.05 9.75
CA ILE A 2 5.52 -0.92 9.79
C ILE A 2 4.97 -2.24 10.33
N ARG A 3 4.28 -2.20 11.48
CA ARG A 3 3.76 -3.42 12.12
C ARG A 3 2.35 -3.73 11.65
N GLU A 4 1.63 -2.70 11.25
CA GLU A 4 0.22 -2.67 10.92
C GLU A 4 -0.09 -3.47 9.65
N LEU A 5 0.79 -3.41 8.65
CA LEU A 5 0.66 -4.17 7.39
C LEU A 5 1.06 -5.65 7.51
N GLY A 6 1.61 -6.05 8.66
CA GLY A 6 2.03 -7.42 8.94
C GLY A 6 3.34 -7.85 8.26
N PRO A 7 3.73 -9.13 8.41
CA PRO A 7 4.97 -9.67 7.89
C PRO A 7 4.89 -9.93 6.36
N PRO A 8 6.04 -10.08 5.67
CA PRO A 8 6.11 -10.67 4.35
C PRO A 8 5.45 -12.05 4.34
N ASP A 9 4.91 -12.38 3.18
CA ASP A 9 4.21 -13.64 2.98
C ASP A 9 5.18 -14.81 3.16
N LEU A 10 4.67 -15.92 3.70
CA LEU A 10 5.46 -17.11 3.98
C LEU A 10 5.06 -18.20 2.99
N CYS A 11 6.05 -18.74 2.27
CA CYS A 11 5.86 -19.92 1.45
C CYS A 11 6.63 -21.08 2.09
N HIS A 12 5.91 -22.12 2.49
CA HIS A 12 6.47 -23.37 2.96
C HIS A 12 6.21 -24.46 1.92
N ILE A 13 7.22 -25.27 1.60
CA ILE A 13 7.11 -26.41 0.67
C ILE A 13 7.62 -27.68 1.33
N VAL A 14 6.97 -28.80 1.04
CA VAL A 14 7.40 -30.14 1.42
C VAL A 14 7.89 -30.86 0.17
N LYS A 15 9.12 -31.35 0.24
CA LYS A 15 9.78 -32.07 -0.85
C LYS A 15 9.91 -33.54 -0.48
N ILE A 16 9.68 -34.41 -1.46
CA ILE A 16 9.85 -35.86 -1.32
C ILE A 16 10.86 -36.37 -2.35
N HIS A 17 11.61 -37.39 -1.96
CA HIS A 17 12.54 -38.04 -2.87
C HIS A 17 11.78 -38.88 -3.89
N SER A 18 12.02 -38.63 -5.18
CA SER A 18 11.22 -39.14 -6.29
C SER A 18 11.36 -40.66 -6.48
N SER A 19 12.52 -41.23 -6.13
CA SER A 19 12.85 -42.64 -6.32
C SER A 19 13.02 -43.45 -5.03
N ASN A 20 13.17 -42.78 -3.88
CA ASN A 20 13.44 -43.45 -2.60
C ASN A 20 12.45 -42.98 -1.54
N ARG A 21 11.37 -43.75 -1.35
CA ARG A 21 10.32 -43.43 -0.36
C ARG A 21 10.74 -43.67 1.09
N THR A 22 11.94 -44.21 1.33
CA THR A 22 12.46 -44.37 2.69
C THR A 22 13.16 -43.11 3.20
N GLU A 23 13.52 -42.19 2.30
CA GLU A 23 14.01 -40.87 2.69
C GLU A 23 12.88 -40.07 3.33
N PRO A 24 13.14 -39.35 4.44
CA PRO A 24 12.15 -38.51 5.08
C PRO A 24 11.80 -37.30 4.19
N ASP A 25 10.55 -36.86 4.28
CA ASP A 25 10.10 -35.63 3.66
C ASP A 25 10.86 -34.42 4.22
N ILE A 26 11.33 -33.53 3.33
CA ILE A 26 12.08 -32.33 3.72
C ILE A 26 11.21 -31.09 3.53
N GLY A 27 10.94 -30.40 4.64
CA GLY A 27 10.35 -29.06 4.63
C GLY A 27 11.38 -27.96 4.38
N SER A 28 11.01 -26.95 3.61
CA SER A 28 11.76 -25.70 3.51
C SER A 28 10.80 -24.53 3.35
N TYR A 29 11.21 -23.34 3.77
CA TYR A 29 10.41 -22.13 3.64
C TYR A 29 11.24 -20.94 3.19
N HIS A 30 10.57 -19.93 2.66
CA HIS A 30 11.13 -18.61 2.37
C HIS A 30 10.06 -17.55 2.55
N HIS A 31 10.50 -16.31 2.80
CA HIS A 31 9.62 -15.16 2.79
C HIS A 31 9.52 -14.61 1.36
N VAL A 32 8.38 -14.03 1.00
CA VAL A 32 8.19 -13.48 -0.33
C VAL A 32 7.35 -12.20 -0.31
N LEU A 33 7.67 -11.29 -1.22
CA LEU A 33 6.88 -10.09 -1.53
C LEU A 33 6.58 -10.05 -3.03
N GLY A 34 5.39 -9.56 -3.38
CA GLY A 34 5.00 -9.32 -4.78
C GLY A 34 4.44 -10.53 -5.53
N VAL A 35 3.98 -11.58 -4.82
CA VAL A 35 3.19 -12.64 -5.45
C VAL A 35 1.75 -12.18 -5.60
N ASP A 36 1.12 -12.52 -6.72
CA ASP A 36 -0.32 -12.34 -6.90
C ASP A 36 -1.12 -13.24 -5.95
N THR A 37 -1.66 -12.63 -4.90
CA THR A 37 -2.54 -13.25 -3.90
C THR A 37 -4.03 -13.07 -4.19
N SER A 38 -4.43 -12.69 -5.42
CA SER A 38 -5.85 -12.48 -5.78
C SER A 38 -6.68 -13.76 -5.84
N SER A 39 -6.05 -14.94 -5.93
CA SER A 39 -6.75 -16.22 -5.96
C SER A 39 -5.88 -17.40 -5.49
N SER A 40 -6.54 -18.49 -5.11
CA SER A 40 -5.87 -19.76 -4.80
C SER A 40 -5.14 -20.35 -6.01
N ALA A 41 -5.63 -20.09 -7.23
CA ALA A 41 -5.00 -20.52 -8.48
C ALA A 41 -3.67 -19.79 -8.74
N SER A 42 -3.62 -18.46 -8.52
CA SER A 42 -2.39 -17.68 -8.63
C SER A 42 -1.32 -18.17 -7.64
N LEU A 43 -1.72 -18.48 -6.41
CA LEU A 43 -0.84 -19.03 -5.39
C LEU A 43 -0.37 -20.46 -5.70
N ALA A 44 -1.25 -21.29 -6.27
CA ALA A 44 -0.87 -22.61 -6.77
C ALA A 44 0.12 -22.53 -7.94
N ALA A 45 -0.08 -21.59 -8.87
CA ALA A 45 0.85 -21.33 -9.95
C ALA A 45 2.22 -20.88 -9.42
N TYR A 46 2.25 -20.01 -8.39
CA TYR A 46 3.49 -19.63 -7.73
C TYR A 46 4.23 -20.83 -7.14
N ILE A 47 3.57 -21.68 -6.34
CA ILE A 47 4.21 -22.86 -5.75
C ILE A 47 4.69 -23.84 -6.83
N ASN A 48 3.89 -24.07 -7.88
CA ASN A 48 4.29 -24.90 -9.00
C ASN A 48 5.53 -24.34 -9.72
N SER A 49 5.66 -23.02 -9.82
CA SER A 49 6.83 -22.39 -10.44
C SER A 49 8.15 -22.69 -9.69
N LEU A 50 8.08 -22.98 -8.39
CA LEU A 50 9.25 -23.33 -7.57
C LEU A 50 9.85 -24.69 -7.99
N GLN A 51 9.05 -25.56 -8.63
CA GLN A 51 9.55 -26.82 -9.16
C GLN A 51 10.62 -26.60 -10.24
N TYR A 52 10.50 -25.53 -11.04
CA TYR A 52 11.52 -25.18 -12.04
C TYR A 52 12.84 -24.80 -11.36
N SER A 53 12.78 -24.01 -10.28
CA SER A 53 13.97 -23.63 -9.52
C SER A 53 14.67 -24.81 -8.83
N LEU A 54 13.93 -25.87 -8.49
CA LEU A 54 14.52 -27.12 -8.00
C LEU A 54 15.26 -27.87 -9.12
N ASN A 55 14.76 -27.81 -10.34
CA ASN A 55 15.34 -28.55 -11.47
C ASN A 55 16.50 -27.81 -12.15
N ASP A 56 16.54 -26.47 -12.07
CA ASP A 56 17.53 -25.63 -12.75
C ASP A 56 18.96 -25.74 -12.17
N LYS A 57 19.12 -26.24 -10.95
CA LYS A 57 20.44 -26.39 -10.31
C LYS A 57 20.82 -27.87 -10.18
N PRO A 58 21.65 -28.44 -11.06
CA PRO A 58 22.59 -29.46 -10.61
C PRO A 58 23.48 -28.77 -9.58
N GLY A 59 23.30 -29.07 -8.30
CA GLY A 59 24.15 -28.49 -7.26
C GLY A 59 25.63 -28.73 -7.59
N TRP A 60 26.49 -27.85 -7.10
CA TRP A 60 27.96 -28.00 -7.10
C TRP A 60 28.43 -29.37 -6.57
N PHE A 61 27.54 -30.16 -5.93
CA PHE A 61 27.81 -31.43 -5.27
C PHE A 61 27.00 -32.64 -5.79
N GLY A 62 26.77 -32.80 -7.10
CA GLY A 62 26.45 -34.13 -7.65
C GLY A 62 25.33 -34.22 -8.71
N PRO A 63 25.10 -35.43 -9.26
CA PRO A 63 24.24 -35.61 -10.43
C PRO A 63 22.77 -35.67 -10.03
N GLY A 64 21.98 -34.70 -10.53
CA GLY A 64 20.52 -34.73 -10.57
C GLY A 64 19.81 -34.43 -9.25
N ASN A 65 18.85 -33.50 -9.29
CA ASN A 65 17.94 -33.29 -8.17
C ASN A 65 16.81 -34.33 -8.23
N ASN A 66 16.85 -35.32 -7.33
CA ASN A 66 15.77 -36.32 -7.18
C ASN A 66 14.64 -35.85 -6.26
N TRP A 67 14.60 -34.58 -5.85
CA TRP A 67 13.52 -34.06 -5.01
C TRP A 67 12.42 -33.43 -5.86
N LYS A 68 11.16 -33.73 -5.51
CA LYS A 68 9.98 -33.08 -6.09
C LYS A 68 9.13 -32.45 -4.99
N ILE A 69 8.46 -31.34 -5.29
CA ILE A 69 7.51 -30.72 -4.36
C ILE A 69 6.26 -31.59 -4.32
N ALA A 70 5.93 -32.09 -3.13
CA ALA A 70 4.71 -32.87 -2.89
C ALA A 70 3.56 -31.98 -2.39
N SER A 71 3.88 -30.93 -1.62
CA SER A 71 2.89 -29.99 -1.14
C SER A 71 3.50 -28.62 -0.84
N GLY A 72 2.64 -27.62 -0.74
CA GLY A 72 3.01 -26.27 -0.34
C GLY A 72 1.93 -25.63 0.52
N THR A 73 2.33 -24.67 1.34
CA THR A 73 1.45 -23.77 2.08
C THR A 73 1.92 -22.35 1.85
N TYR A 74 1.03 -21.50 1.33
CA TYR A 74 1.27 -20.08 1.20
C TYR A 74 0.46 -19.33 2.25
N CYS A 75 1.10 -18.48 3.03
CA CYS A 75 0.46 -17.65 4.05
C CYS A 75 0.62 -16.17 3.70
N THR A 76 -0.49 -15.43 3.67
CA THR A 76 -0.51 -13.97 3.46
C THR A 76 -1.37 -13.31 4.52
N TYR A 77 -0.83 -12.27 5.16
CA TYR A 77 -1.54 -11.55 6.20
C TYR A 77 -2.47 -10.50 5.59
N ASN A 78 -3.73 -10.52 6.00
CA ASN A 78 -4.72 -9.50 5.70
C ASN A 78 -4.66 -8.40 6.77
N ALA A 79 -4.20 -7.20 6.40
CA ALA A 79 -4.07 -6.09 7.32
C ALA A 79 -5.41 -5.38 7.64
N PHE A 80 -6.41 -5.48 6.76
CA PHE A 80 -7.74 -4.90 6.97
C PHE A 80 -8.54 -5.67 8.01
N SER A 81 -8.58 -7.00 7.89
CA SER A 81 -9.36 -7.88 8.75
C SER A 81 -8.54 -8.59 9.83
N LYS A 82 -7.22 -8.42 9.81
CA LYS A 82 -6.26 -9.01 10.78
C LYS A 82 -6.34 -10.54 10.84
N LEU A 83 -6.38 -11.15 9.66
CA LEU A 83 -6.48 -12.59 9.45
C LEU A 83 -5.27 -13.09 8.68
N ASP A 84 -4.92 -14.36 8.86
CA ASP A 84 -3.88 -15.03 8.08
C ASP A 84 -4.55 -15.95 7.05
N LEU A 85 -4.51 -15.57 5.76
CA LEU A 85 -5.02 -16.40 4.67
C LEU A 85 -3.98 -17.46 4.34
N ARG A 86 -4.41 -18.73 4.34
CA ARG A 86 -3.56 -19.88 4.03
C ARG A 86 -4.10 -20.67 2.86
N VAL A 87 -3.23 -20.94 1.89
CA VAL A 87 -3.52 -21.82 0.76
C VAL A 87 -2.62 -23.04 0.81
N GLN A 88 -3.21 -24.20 1.06
CA GLN A 88 -2.54 -25.49 1.09
C GLN A 88 -2.75 -26.22 -0.23
N ILE A 89 -1.66 -26.65 -0.86
CA ILE A 89 -1.66 -27.28 -2.18
C ILE A 89 -1.00 -28.64 -2.07
N LYS A 90 -1.63 -29.68 -2.64
CA LYS A 90 -1.04 -31.01 -2.81
C LYS A 90 -0.78 -31.29 -4.29
N ILE A 91 0.37 -31.88 -4.62
CA ILE A 91 0.81 -32.09 -6.00
C ILE A 91 1.08 -33.60 -6.26
N PRO A 92 0.36 -34.24 -7.21
CA PRO A 92 -0.91 -33.79 -7.79
C PRO A 92 -2.02 -33.84 -6.74
N GLY A 93 -3.01 -32.94 -6.80
CA GLY A 93 -4.05 -32.93 -5.78
C GLY A 93 -4.84 -31.63 -5.71
N GLY A 94 -5.55 -31.49 -4.60
CA GLY A 94 -6.45 -30.37 -4.31
C GLY A 94 -5.75 -29.16 -3.71
N VAL A 95 -6.48 -28.05 -3.77
CA VAL A 95 -6.14 -26.77 -3.15
C VAL A 95 -7.18 -26.51 -2.06
N ASP A 96 -6.71 -26.24 -0.84
CA ASP A 96 -7.54 -25.89 0.32
C ASP A 96 -7.16 -24.47 0.77
N ALA A 97 -8.12 -23.56 0.77
CA ALA A 97 -7.91 -22.15 1.11
C ALA A 97 -8.83 -21.76 2.26
N TYR A 98 -8.25 -21.22 3.33
CA TYR A 98 -8.98 -20.79 4.53
C TYR A 98 -8.25 -19.62 5.18
N ALA A 99 -8.98 -18.81 5.95
CA ALA A 99 -8.40 -17.76 6.79
C ALA A 99 -8.37 -18.21 8.25
N ILE A 100 -7.36 -17.77 9.02
CA ILE A 100 -7.24 -18.03 10.46
C ILE A 100 -7.25 -16.70 11.21
N ASN A 101 -8.05 -16.61 12.28
CA ASN A 101 -8.04 -15.49 13.23
C ASN A 101 -6.99 -15.65 14.34
N VAL A 102 -6.88 -14.66 15.23
CA VAL A 102 -5.90 -14.69 16.33
C VAL A 102 -6.16 -15.80 17.35
N GLN A 103 -7.38 -16.35 17.39
CA GLN A 103 -7.78 -17.48 18.23
C GLN A 103 -7.42 -18.85 17.60
N GLY A 104 -6.98 -18.87 16.34
CA GLY A 104 -6.67 -20.10 15.62
C GLY A 104 -7.88 -20.75 14.93
N GLU A 105 -9.02 -20.06 14.88
CA GLU A 105 -10.24 -20.57 14.26
C GLU A 105 -10.18 -20.38 12.74
N ARG A 106 -10.60 -21.41 12.01
CA ARG A 106 -10.66 -21.39 10.54
C ARG A 106 -12.00 -20.84 10.08
N GLN A 107 -11.96 -20.04 9.02
CA GLN A 107 -13.13 -19.57 8.31
C GLN A 107 -12.92 -19.61 6.80
N ASP A 108 -14.02 -19.68 6.07
CA ASP A 108 -14.01 -19.64 4.62
C ASP A 108 -13.51 -18.29 4.09
N VAL A 109 -12.84 -18.32 2.94
CA VAL A 109 -12.30 -17.11 2.31
C VAL A 109 -13.33 -16.53 1.34
N THR A 110 -13.92 -15.39 1.71
CA THR A 110 -14.82 -14.62 0.85
C THR A 110 -14.06 -13.89 -0.26
N GLU A 111 -14.76 -13.43 -1.30
CA GLU A 111 -14.16 -12.58 -2.34
C GLU A 111 -13.56 -11.30 -1.76
N GLU A 112 -14.21 -10.69 -0.77
CA GLU A 112 -13.69 -9.53 -0.05
C GLU A 112 -12.36 -9.82 0.65
N LEU A 113 -12.25 -10.97 1.32
CA LEU A 113 -10.99 -11.36 1.97
C LEU A 113 -9.86 -11.58 0.96
N TRP A 114 -10.16 -12.13 -0.22
CA TRP A 114 -9.17 -12.23 -1.30
C TRP A 114 -8.67 -10.86 -1.76
N THR A 115 -9.60 -9.92 -2.00
CA THR A 115 -9.24 -8.54 -2.39
C THR A 115 -8.42 -7.84 -1.30
N GLU A 116 -8.84 -7.93 -0.04
CA GLU A 116 -8.10 -7.35 1.09
C GLU A 116 -6.70 -7.95 1.24
N CYS A 117 -6.54 -9.26 1.07
CA CYS A 117 -5.23 -9.93 1.07
C CYS A 117 -4.36 -9.48 -0.10
N HIS A 118 -4.97 -9.32 -1.29
CA HIS A 118 -4.27 -8.85 -2.48
C HIS A 118 -3.68 -7.46 -2.28
N VAL A 119 -4.51 -6.52 -1.81
CA VAL A 119 -4.06 -5.15 -1.51
C VAL A 119 -3.03 -5.14 -0.38
N SER A 120 -3.22 -5.94 0.67
CA SER A 120 -2.24 -6.04 1.76
C SER A 120 -0.86 -6.51 1.25
N GLY A 121 -0.83 -7.52 0.37
CA GLY A 121 0.39 -8.03 -0.25
C GLY A 121 1.06 -7.02 -1.19
N ILE A 122 0.28 -6.30 -2.01
CA ILE A 122 0.76 -5.21 -2.88
C ILE A 122 1.44 -4.13 -2.04
N LEU A 123 0.77 -3.64 -0.99
CA LEU A 123 1.29 -2.56 -0.14
C LEU A 123 2.57 -2.98 0.59
N ARG A 124 2.66 -4.22 1.09
CA ARG A 124 3.91 -4.75 1.64
C ARG A 124 5.02 -4.78 0.61
N ALA A 125 4.74 -5.17 -0.64
CA ALA A 125 5.76 -5.21 -1.68
C ALA A 125 6.31 -3.82 -2.03
N ILE A 126 5.45 -2.79 -2.02
CA ILE A 126 5.83 -1.39 -2.28
C ILE A 126 6.57 -0.81 -1.06
N LEU A 127 5.95 -0.84 0.11
CA LEU A 127 6.43 -0.14 1.30
C LEU A 127 7.60 -0.84 1.98
N TYR A 128 7.79 -2.15 1.76
CA TYR A 128 8.96 -2.86 2.27
C TYR A 128 10.05 -3.01 1.21
N SER A 129 9.94 -2.30 0.08
CA SER A 129 10.85 -2.45 -1.06
C SER A 129 12.31 -2.13 -0.74
N ASN A 130 12.57 -1.17 0.16
CA ASN A 130 13.92 -0.77 0.57
C ASN A 130 14.60 -1.85 1.45
N PRO A 131 15.65 -2.55 0.96
CA PRO A 131 16.32 -3.59 1.73
C PRO A 131 17.08 -3.07 2.95
N ALA A 132 17.45 -1.78 2.98
CA ALA A 132 18.12 -1.16 4.12
C ALA A 132 17.17 -0.97 5.31
N GLU A 133 15.89 -0.77 5.04
CA GLU A 133 14.85 -0.55 6.06
C GLU A 133 14.14 -1.85 6.44
N TYR A 134 14.05 -2.80 5.51
CA TYR A 134 13.37 -4.07 5.71
C TYR A 134 14.20 -5.25 5.16
N SER A 135 14.88 -5.95 6.08
CA SER A 135 15.67 -7.14 5.77
C SER A 135 15.24 -8.33 6.65
N VAL A 136 14.86 -9.41 5.98
CA VAL A 136 14.55 -10.71 6.60
C VAL A 136 15.30 -11.79 5.83
N THR A 137 15.91 -12.73 6.54
CA THR A 137 16.64 -13.84 5.91
C THR A 137 15.72 -14.67 5.01
N GLY A 138 16.19 -14.99 3.80
CA GLY A 138 15.41 -15.79 2.86
C GLY A 138 14.23 -15.02 2.24
N LEU A 139 14.24 -13.69 2.24
CA LEU A 139 13.23 -12.87 1.58
C LEU A 139 13.47 -12.80 0.06
N ARG A 140 12.51 -13.30 -0.72
CA ARG A 140 12.44 -13.18 -2.17
C ARG A 140 11.54 -12.00 -2.54
N ARG A 141 12.01 -11.12 -3.42
CA ARG A 141 11.25 -9.97 -3.92
C ARG A 141 10.91 -10.21 -5.39
N LEU A 142 9.63 -10.16 -5.74
CA LEU A 142 9.15 -10.25 -7.11
C LEU A 142 8.69 -8.88 -7.58
N THR A 143 8.77 -8.66 -8.90
CA THR A 143 8.15 -7.50 -9.53
C THR A 143 6.64 -7.64 -9.45
N LEU A 144 5.94 -6.59 -8.99
CA LEU A 144 4.48 -6.58 -8.81
C LEU A 144 3.71 -6.82 -10.11
N ALA A 145 4.18 -6.24 -11.22
CA ALA A 145 3.58 -6.39 -12.53
C ALA A 145 4.69 -6.51 -13.58
N ALA A 146 4.62 -7.55 -14.41
CA ALA A 146 5.56 -7.75 -15.52
C ALA A 146 5.16 -6.98 -16.78
N ASN A 147 3.90 -6.52 -16.87
CA ASN A 147 3.35 -5.81 -18.02
C ASN A 147 2.20 -4.87 -17.61
N LEU A 148 1.79 -4.00 -18.53
CA LEU A 148 0.75 -2.99 -18.31
C LEU A 148 -0.61 -3.58 -17.91
N ARG A 149 -0.93 -4.80 -18.37
CA ARG A 149 -2.20 -5.45 -18.04
C ARG A 149 -2.24 -5.93 -16.60
N GLU A 150 -1.12 -6.44 -16.09
CA GLU A 150 -0.97 -6.81 -14.68
C GLU A 150 -0.96 -5.55 -13.80
N GLU A 151 -0.27 -4.50 -14.23
CA GLU A 151 -0.27 -3.22 -13.52
C GLU A 151 -1.68 -2.63 -13.40
N ALA A 152 -2.47 -2.66 -14.47
CA ALA A 152 -3.86 -2.20 -14.44
C ALA A 152 -4.69 -2.93 -13.38
N ARG A 153 -4.48 -4.24 -13.18
CA ARG A 153 -5.16 -5.01 -12.13
C ARG A 153 -4.71 -4.63 -10.73
N VAL A 154 -3.41 -4.38 -10.54
CA VAL A 154 -2.86 -3.89 -9.27
C VAL A 154 -3.48 -2.54 -8.90
N VAL A 155 -3.56 -1.63 -9.88
CA VAL A 155 -4.18 -0.30 -9.70
C VAL A 155 -5.67 -0.43 -9.41
N GLU A 156 -6.40 -1.27 -10.15
CA GLU A 156 -7.83 -1.52 -9.93
C GLU A 156 -8.12 -2.04 -8.52
N ALA A 157 -7.33 -2.99 -8.02
CA ALA A 157 -7.48 -3.51 -6.66
C ALA A 157 -7.20 -2.44 -5.58
N LEU A 158 -6.17 -1.61 -5.77
CA LEU A 158 -5.89 -0.48 -4.88
C LEU A 158 -7.03 0.54 -4.86
N MET A 159 -7.59 0.85 -6.04
CA MET A 159 -8.71 1.77 -6.19
C MET A 159 -9.99 1.25 -5.55
N GLU A 160 -10.27 -0.05 -5.69
CA GLU A 160 -11.45 -0.68 -5.05
C GLU A 160 -11.41 -0.55 -3.52
N GLN A 161 -10.22 -0.64 -2.92
CA GLN A 161 -10.04 -0.53 -1.46
C GLN A 161 -9.67 0.88 -0.97
N PHE A 162 -9.60 1.88 -1.86
CA PHE A 162 -9.15 3.23 -1.51
C PHE A 162 -9.92 3.83 -0.31
N TRP A 163 -11.25 3.75 -0.35
CA TRP A 163 -12.11 4.28 0.72
C TRP A 163 -12.03 3.49 2.03
N ASN A 164 -11.57 2.25 1.99
CA ASN A 164 -11.32 1.43 3.17
C ASN A 164 -9.87 1.52 3.68
N GLY A 165 -8.99 2.25 2.97
CA GLY A 165 -7.55 2.31 3.26
C GLY A 165 -7.20 2.77 4.67
N TRP A 166 -8.05 3.59 5.30
CA TRP A 166 -7.86 4.04 6.69
C TRP A 166 -7.82 2.89 7.70
N ARG A 167 -8.44 1.73 7.40
CA ARG A 167 -8.41 0.52 8.25
C ARG A 167 -7.01 -0.07 8.38
N LEU A 168 -6.11 0.25 7.46
CA LEU A 168 -4.72 -0.20 7.47
C LEU A 168 -3.84 0.56 8.46
N GLY A 169 -4.33 1.69 8.99
CA GLY A 169 -3.53 2.61 9.80
C GLY A 169 -2.70 3.58 8.94
N SER A 170 -1.78 4.28 9.60
CA SER A 170 -0.95 5.32 9.02
C SER A 170 0.45 5.32 9.64
N ASN A 171 1.37 6.05 9.02
CA ASN A 171 2.71 6.29 9.57
C ASN A 171 2.67 7.05 10.91
N ALA A 172 3.81 7.08 11.61
CA ALA A 172 3.95 7.67 12.94
C ALA A 172 3.77 9.21 12.96
N GLU A 173 3.85 9.87 11.80
CA GLU A 173 3.70 11.32 11.65
C GLU A 173 2.23 11.73 11.45
N THR A 174 1.35 10.77 11.20
CA THR A 174 -0.09 10.96 11.03
C THR A 174 -0.80 10.56 12.31
N GLN A 175 -1.53 11.50 12.92
CA GLN A 175 -2.18 11.26 14.21
C GLN A 175 -3.38 10.30 14.07
N VAL A 176 -4.20 10.50 13.04
CA VAL A 176 -5.38 9.67 12.75
C VAL A 176 -5.41 9.31 11.27
N ALA A 177 -5.45 8.00 10.99
CA ALA A 177 -5.61 7.52 9.63
C ALA A 177 -6.94 8.04 9.02
N SER A 178 -6.85 8.58 7.81
CA SER A 178 -8.00 9.14 7.08
C SER A 178 -8.02 8.60 5.65
N HIS A 179 -9.04 8.95 4.86
CA HIS A 179 -9.10 8.53 3.45
C HIS A 179 -7.93 9.05 2.61
N SER A 180 -7.28 10.15 3.00
CA SER A 180 -6.14 10.71 2.29
C SER A 180 -4.79 10.50 2.97
N ARG A 181 -4.75 9.95 4.19
CA ARG A 181 -3.51 9.72 4.94
C ARG A 181 -3.59 8.36 5.61
N ASN A 182 -3.07 7.34 4.94
CA ASN A 182 -3.04 5.95 5.37
C ASN A 182 -2.02 5.17 4.52
N TYR A 183 -1.71 3.94 4.91
CA TYR A 183 -0.72 3.14 4.19
C TYR A 183 -1.09 2.76 2.74
N LEU A 184 -2.39 2.71 2.39
CA LEU A 184 -2.78 2.50 0.99
C LEU A 184 -2.38 3.72 0.15
N VAL A 185 -2.65 4.93 0.64
CA VAL A 185 -2.24 6.16 -0.02
C VAL A 185 -0.72 6.27 -0.09
N ASP A 186 -0.02 5.97 1.02
CA ASP A 186 1.45 5.98 1.05
C ASP A 186 2.04 5.03 -0.01
N GLY A 187 1.50 3.81 -0.11
CA GLY A 187 1.91 2.83 -1.11
C GLY A 187 1.58 3.26 -2.53
N LEU A 188 0.38 3.79 -2.76
CA LEU A 188 -0.04 4.29 -4.08
C LEU A 188 0.89 5.42 -4.55
N MET A 189 1.10 6.43 -3.72
CA MET A 189 1.97 7.56 -4.04
C MET A 189 3.41 7.10 -4.26
N ALA A 190 3.95 6.24 -3.39
CA ALA A 190 5.31 5.71 -3.52
C ALA A 190 5.52 4.90 -4.81
N TYR A 191 4.52 4.11 -5.23
CA TYR A 191 4.59 3.29 -6.44
C TYR A 191 4.78 4.15 -7.70
N PHE A 192 3.95 5.18 -7.87
CA PHE A 192 4.06 6.08 -9.02
C PHE A 192 5.25 7.03 -8.91
N ALA A 193 5.52 7.57 -7.73
CA ALA A 193 6.65 8.46 -7.47
C ALA A 193 7.99 7.78 -7.77
N GLY A 194 8.16 6.51 -7.36
CA GLY A 194 9.38 5.73 -7.59
C GLY A 194 9.70 5.49 -9.08
N GLN A 195 8.71 5.67 -9.96
CA GLN A 195 8.86 5.59 -11.42
C GLN A 195 8.82 6.96 -12.11
N GLY A 196 8.68 8.06 -11.34
CA GLY A 196 8.47 9.41 -11.90
C GLY A 196 7.11 9.64 -12.56
N ARG A 197 6.14 8.74 -12.33
CA ARG A 197 4.82 8.72 -12.99
C ARG A 197 3.75 9.47 -12.19
N TYR A 198 4.10 10.64 -11.67
CA TYR A 198 3.19 11.46 -10.87
C TYR A 198 1.93 11.88 -11.63
N ASN A 199 2.08 12.19 -12.93
CA ASN A 199 0.96 12.61 -13.78
C ASN A 199 -0.06 11.49 -14.01
N ASP A 200 0.39 10.24 -14.11
CA ASP A 200 -0.49 9.08 -14.24
C ASP A 200 -1.30 8.89 -12.95
N CYS A 201 -0.64 8.95 -11.78
CA CYS A 201 -1.33 8.91 -10.48
C CYS A 201 -2.36 10.05 -10.35
N ALA A 202 -1.98 11.26 -10.73
CA ALA A 202 -2.87 12.43 -10.68
C ALA A 202 -4.08 12.26 -11.61
N GLY A 203 -3.86 11.93 -12.87
CA GLY A 203 -4.88 11.90 -13.91
C GLY A 203 -5.79 10.66 -13.85
N GLU A 204 -5.21 9.47 -13.69
CA GLU A 204 -5.93 8.20 -13.83
C GLU A 204 -6.57 7.74 -12.52
N ILE A 205 -6.02 8.15 -11.37
CA ILE A 205 -6.44 7.64 -10.07
C ILE A 205 -7.04 8.74 -9.21
N LEU A 206 -6.24 9.76 -8.88
CA LEU A 206 -6.63 10.76 -7.89
C LEU A 206 -7.67 11.75 -8.40
N SER A 207 -7.63 12.12 -9.68
CA SER A 207 -8.62 13.03 -10.28
C SER A 207 -10.02 12.43 -10.28
N PRO A 208 -10.26 11.19 -10.77
CA PRO A 208 -11.55 10.54 -10.63
C PRO A 208 -12.03 10.45 -9.17
N LEU A 209 -11.14 10.11 -8.23
CA LEU A 209 -11.50 10.00 -6.80
C LEU A 209 -11.83 11.36 -6.17
N ALA A 210 -11.12 12.43 -6.55
CA ALA A 210 -11.32 13.77 -6.00
C ALA A 210 -12.62 14.40 -6.50
N TYR A 211 -13.02 14.15 -7.76
CA TYR A 211 -14.20 14.75 -8.39
C TYR A 211 -15.42 13.81 -8.47
N ALA A 212 -15.29 12.55 -8.05
CA ALA A 212 -16.42 11.64 -7.98
C ALA A 212 -17.46 12.13 -6.94
N PRO A 213 -18.77 12.06 -7.25
CA PRO A 213 -19.79 12.16 -6.22
C PRO A 213 -19.61 11.02 -5.21
N LEU A 214 -19.35 11.34 -3.94
CA LEU A 214 -19.25 10.34 -2.87
C LEU A 214 -20.53 9.49 -2.85
N GLY A 215 -20.44 8.19 -3.16
CA GLY A 215 -21.56 7.26 -3.02
C GLY A 215 -21.82 6.33 -4.21
N GLY A 216 -20.78 5.68 -4.73
CA GLY A 216 -20.89 4.55 -5.66
C GLY A 216 -20.87 3.18 -4.97
N ARG A 217 -21.28 3.04 -3.70
CA ARG A 217 -21.71 1.78 -3.04
C ARG A 217 -22.20 2.10 -1.63
N GLN A 218 -23.36 1.54 -1.26
CA GLN A 218 -24.06 1.70 0.02
C GLN A 218 -23.15 1.34 1.20
N GLN A 219 -22.83 2.30 2.08
CA GLN A 219 -22.57 1.99 3.48
C GLN A 219 -23.35 2.95 4.37
N GLN A 220 -23.98 2.36 5.38
CA GLN A 220 -24.86 2.98 6.34
C GLN A 220 -24.22 4.21 6.97
N ALA A 221 -25.00 5.28 6.98
CA ALA A 221 -24.65 6.55 7.57
C ALA A 221 -24.42 6.39 9.08
N ASP A 222 -23.15 6.26 9.48
CA ASP A 222 -22.74 6.62 10.83
C ASP A 222 -22.79 8.15 10.94
N SER A 223 -23.70 8.58 11.80
CA SER A 223 -24.34 9.89 11.87
C SER A 223 -23.49 10.93 12.60
N ARG A 224 -22.22 11.11 12.20
CA ARG A 224 -21.35 12.16 12.79
C ARG A 224 -20.51 13.01 11.81
N SER A 225 -20.49 12.74 10.50
CA SER A 225 -19.78 13.63 9.56
C SER A 225 -20.30 13.60 8.12
N SER A 226 -21.61 13.56 7.90
CA SER A 226 -22.20 13.77 6.57
C SER A 226 -22.05 15.25 6.15
N LEU A 227 -20.88 15.61 5.64
CA LEU A 227 -20.71 16.83 4.86
C LEU A 227 -20.75 16.42 3.39
N ASP A 228 -21.93 16.58 2.80
CA ASP A 228 -22.20 16.40 1.38
C ASP A 228 -21.32 17.36 0.57
N PHE A 229 -20.19 16.88 0.04
CA PHE A 229 -19.36 17.67 -0.87
C PHE A 229 -19.96 17.62 -2.27
N LYS A 230 -20.70 18.67 -2.67
CA LYS A 230 -21.02 18.89 -4.09
C LYS A 230 -19.76 19.38 -4.82
N GLY A 231 -19.04 18.49 -5.50
CA GLY A 231 -18.03 18.85 -6.49
C GLY A 231 -16.68 18.16 -6.30
N ILE A 232 -15.94 18.54 -5.25
CA ILE A 232 -14.56 18.07 -5.03
C ILE A 232 -14.37 17.66 -3.56
N ASP A 233 -13.82 16.47 -3.30
CA ASP A 233 -13.37 16.06 -1.97
C ASP A 233 -12.05 16.78 -1.64
N PRO A 234 -12.00 17.69 -0.65
CA PRO A 234 -10.81 18.49 -0.39
C PRO A 234 -9.60 17.67 0.11
N ASN A 235 -9.84 16.54 0.76
CA ASN A 235 -8.76 15.70 1.31
C ASN A 235 -8.09 14.89 0.20
N VAL A 236 -8.88 14.29 -0.70
CA VAL A 236 -8.35 13.59 -1.88
C VAL A 236 -7.76 14.58 -2.87
N ALA A 237 -8.37 15.76 -3.02
CA ALA A 237 -7.82 16.84 -3.83
C ALA A 237 -6.44 17.31 -3.35
N ALA A 238 -6.13 17.23 -2.05
CA ALA A 238 -4.80 17.54 -1.55
C ALA A 238 -3.75 16.58 -2.11
N LEU A 239 -4.06 15.28 -2.15
CA LEU A 239 -3.21 14.27 -2.80
C LEU A 239 -3.07 14.53 -4.29
N LEU A 240 -4.18 14.88 -4.96
CA LEU A 240 -4.17 15.23 -6.38
C LEU A 240 -3.25 16.43 -6.66
N ALA A 241 -3.32 17.46 -5.81
CA ALA A 241 -2.45 18.62 -5.90
C ALA A 241 -0.98 18.24 -5.66
N GLU A 242 -0.68 17.43 -4.64
CA GLU A 242 0.67 16.91 -4.38
C GLU A 242 1.22 16.12 -5.59
N ALA A 243 0.41 15.25 -6.19
CA ALA A 243 0.79 14.51 -7.40
C ALA A 243 1.04 15.44 -8.60
N TYR A 244 0.18 16.45 -8.84
CA TYR A 244 0.44 17.44 -9.89
C TYR A 244 1.71 18.25 -9.65
N MET A 245 2.02 18.59 -8.39
CA MET A 245 3.29 19.28 -8.07
C MET A 245 4.49 18.38 -8.34
N GLY A 246 4.44 17.10 -7.95
CA GLY A 246 5.51 16.14 -8.24
C GLY A 246 5.69 15.86 -9.73
N GLY A 247 4.64 16.03 -10.54
CA GLY A 247 4.65 15.88 -11.99
C GLY A 247 4.93 17.17 -12.79
N ASP A 248 5.40 18.23 -12.12
CA ASP A 248 5.66 19.56 -12.68
C ASP A 248 4.43 20.24 -13.33
N GLN A 249 3.22 19.81 -12.98
CA GLN A 249 1.94 20.39 -13.44
C GLN A 249 1.41 21.46 -12.47
N GLU A 250 2.26 22.42 -12.12
CA GLU A 250 1.98 23.40 -11.06
C GLU A 250 0.68 24.20 -11.29
N VAL A 251 0.39 24.57 -12.53
CA VAL A 251 -0.83 25.33 -12.89
C VAL A 251 -2.08 24.52 -12.57
N GLN A 252 -2.07 23.21 -12.83
CA GLN A 252 -3.19 22.33 -12.50
C GLN A 252 -3.27 22.13 -10.99
N GLY A 253 -2.13 21.88 -10.34
CA GLY A 253 -2.06 21.80 -8.87
C GLY A 253 -2.68 23.02 -8.20
N VAL A 254 -2.26 24.24 -8.58
CA VAL A 254 -2.82 25.49 -8.04
C VAL A 254 -4.33 25.64 -8.30
N ARG A 255 -4.82 25.22 -9.48
CA ARG A 255 -6.25 25.24 -9.78
C ARG A 255 -7.04 24.31 -8.86
N VAL A 256 -6.54 23.09 -8.64
CA VAL A 256 -7.14 22.12 -7.70
C VAL A 256 -7.14 22.69 -6.29
N MET A 257 -6.00 23.23 -5.82
CA MET A 257 -5.91 23.84 -4.49
C MET A 257 -6.93 24.96 -4.30
N HIS A 258 -7.06 25.85 -5.27
CA HIS A 258 -8.03 26.95 -5.24
C HIS A 258 -9.48 26.46 -5.19
N GLN A 259 -9.83 25.47 -6.00
CA GLN A 259 -11.18 24.90 -6.02
C GLN A 259 -11.52 24.20 -4.70
N ALA A 260 -10.61 23.38 -4.17
CA ALA A 260 -10.80 22.67 -2.92
C ALA A 260 -10.90 23.63 -1.72
N LEU A 261 -10.04 24.66 -1.65
CA LEU A 261 -10.07 25.64 -0.56
C LEU A 261 -11.30 26.54 -0.63
N LYS A 262 -11.84 26.82 -1.83
CA LYS A 262 -13.15 27.47 -1.97
C LYS A 262 -14.28 26.62 -1.39
N ALA A 263 -14.22 25.30 -1.58
CA ALA A 263 -15.21 24.37 -1.03
C ALA A 263 -15.05 24.20 0.49
N LYS A 264 -13.81 24.05 0.98
CA LYS A 264 -13.50 23.86 2.40
C LYS A 264 -12.19 24.58 2.79
N PRO A 265 -12.28 25.85 3.25
CA PRO A 265 -11.10 26.62 3.66
C PRO A 265 -10.34 26.04 4.87
N SER A 266 -10.96 25.16 5.65
CA SER A 266 -10.38 24.52 6.83
C SER A 266 -9.68 23.19 6.54
N CYS A 267 -9.56 22.78 5.28
CA CYS A 267 -8.89 21.54 4.90
C CYS A 267 -7.37 21.69 5.13
N TYR A 268 -6.88 21.22 6.28
CA TYR A 268 -5.47 21.34 6.65
C TYR A 268 -4.51 20.63 5.68
N PRO A 269 -4.80 19.44 5.09
CA PRO A 269 -3.89 18.82 4.13
C PRO A 269 -3.72 19.71 2.89
N MET A 270 -4.79 20.37 2.46
CA MET A 270 -4.74 21.30 1.34
C MET A 270 -3.95 22.58 1.66
N LEU A 271 -4.15 23.14 2.86
CA LEU A 271 -3.36 24.28 3.34
C LEU A 271 -1.87 23.92 3.45
N TYR A 272 -1.56 22.70 3.88
CA TYR A 272 -0.20 22.16 3.91
C TYR A 272 0.42 22.14 2.50
N THR A 273 -0.26 21.56 1.52
CA THR A 273 0.21 21.53 0.12
C THR A 273 0.41 22.94 -0.45
N GLN A 274 -0.48 23.87 -0.11
CA GLN A 274 -0.37 25.27 -0.54
C GLN A 274 0.81 25.99 0.12
N ALA A 275 1.03 25.79 1.43
CA ALA A 275 2.17 26.38 2.15
C ALA A 275 3.49 25.86 1.57
N GLU A 276 3.58 24.56 1.28
CA GLU A 276 4.75 23.94 0.66
C GLU A 276 5.05 24.53 -0.72
N PHE A 277 4.02 24.66 -1.57
CA PHE A 277 4.17 25.28 -2.88
C PHE A 277 4.71 26.72 -2.77
N LEU A 278 4.14 27.54 -1.87
CA LEU A 278 4.60 28.91 -1.67
C LEU A 278 6.03 28.98 -1.13
N ARG A 279 6.40 28.05 -0.25
CA ARG A 279 7.76 27.91 0.29
C ARG A 279 8.76 27.61 -0.83
N LEU A 280 8.47 26.63 -1.68
CA LEU A 280 9.30 26.29 -2.84
C LEU A 280 9.45 27.45 -3.84
N LYS A 281 8.42 28.31 -3.95
CA LYS A 281 8.48 29.57 -4.73
C LYS A 281 9.15 30.74 -4.00
N LYS A 282 9.77 30.50 -2.84
CA LYS A 282 10.45 31.50 -2.01
C LYS A 282 9.53 32.63 -1.52
N GLN A 283 8.23 32.37 -1.44
CA GLN A 283 7.24 33.30 -0.89
C GLN A 283 7.01 33.04 0.60
N HIS A 284 8.08 33.10 1.41
CA HIS A 284 8.08 32.64 2.80
C HIS A 284 7.01 33.34 3.66
N LYS A 285 6.83 34.66 3.50
CA LYS A 285 5.79 35.41 4.22
C LYS A 285 4.36 34.93 3.91
N ALA A 286 4.08 34.52 2.67
CA ALA A 286 2.79 33.97 2.30
C ALA A 286 2.65 32.53 2.82
N ALA A 287 3.69 31.71 2.65
CA ALA A 287 3.76 30.35 3.18
C ALA A 287 3.51 30.33 4.70
N CYS A 288 4.12 31.24 5.46
CA CYS A 288 3.99 31.34 6.92
C CYS A 288 2.53 31.62 7.33
N LYS A 289 1.85 32.55 6.64
CA LYS A 289 0.43 32.83 6.90
C LYS A 289 -0.45 31.59 6.69
N ILE A 290 -0.21 30.84 5.61
CA ILE A 290 -0.97 29.62 5.31
C ILE A 290 -0.64 28.50 6.30
N ALA A 291 0.64 28.32 6.64
CA ALA A 291 1.08 27.32 7.62
C ALA A 291 0.49 27.58 9.01
N LEU A 292 0.46 28.84 9.46
CA LEU A 292 -0.22 29.24 10.70
C LEU A 292 -1.72 28.91 10.66
N MET A 293 -2.37 29.09 9.52
CA MET A 293 -3.77 28.67 9.36
C MET A 293 -3.92 27.14 9.45
N ALA A 294 -3.02 26.37 8.84
CA ALA A 294 -3.03 24.91 8.94
C ALA A 294 -2.91 24.44 10.39
N VAL A 295 -1.96 25.01 11.16
CA VAL A 295 -1.81 24.74 12.60
C VAL A 295 -3.07 25.13 13.38
N LYS A 296 -3.67 26.28 13.07
CA LYS A 296 -4.93 26.70 13.72
C LYS A 296 -6.06 25.70 13.51
N TYR A 297 -6.18 25.12 12.32
CA TYR A 297 -7.25 24.16 12.01
C TYR A 297 -6.93 22.73 12.48
N ALA A 298 -5.65 22.36 12.58
CA ALA A 298 -5.22 21.02 12.97
C ALA A 298 -4.04 21.07 13.96
N PRO A 299 -4.23 21.61 15.18
CA PRO A 299 -3.14 21.79 16.14
C PRO A 299 -2.61 20.48 16.73
N SER A 300 -3.35 19.38 16.59
CA SER A 300 -2.92 18.03 17.00
C SER A 300 -2.11 17.30 15.94
N GLU A 301 -2.06 17.79 14.70
CA GLU A 301 -1.35 17.13 13.61
C GLU A 301 0.11 17.55 13.58
N PHE A 302 1.01 16.57 13.69
CA PHE A 302 2.46 16.80 13.65
C PHE A 302 2.88 17.55 12.38
N HIS A 303 2.37 17.12 11.22
CA HIS A 303 2.69 17.71 9.91
C HIS A 303 2.38 19.21 9.83
N ALA A 304 1.35 19.69 10.52
CA ALA A 304 1.01 21.11 10.52
C ALA A 304 2.11 21.93 11.19
N TRP A 305 2.62 21.46 12.33
CA TRP A 305 3.72 22.09 13.06
C TRP A 305 5.05 21.94 12.34
N ALA A 306 5.39 20.74 11.89
CA ALA A 306 6.63 20.48 11.17
C ALA A 306 6.76 21.42 9.96
N LYS A 307 5.69 21.60 9.17
CA LYS A 307 5.70 22.51 8.02
C LYS A 307 5.90 23.97 8.43
N LEU A 308 5.22 24.41 9.49
CA LEU A 308 5.38 25.77 10.00
C LEU A 308 6.83 26.03 10.45
N THR A 309 7.43 25.08 11.16
CA THR A 309 8.83 25.14 11.58
C THR A 309 9.78 25.22 10.38
N GLU A 310 9.58 24.39 9.36
CA GLU A 310 10.42 24.47 8.16
C GLU A 310 10.28 25.82 7.43
N VAL A 311 9.06 26.40 7.39
CA VAL A 311 8.86 27.74 6.82
C VAL A 311 9.58 28.82 7.63
N TYR A 312 9.59 28.72 8.96
CA TYR A 312 10.36 29.65 9.81
C TYR A 312 11.87 29.53 9.58
N ILE A 313 12.38 28.30 9.43
CA ILE A 313 13.79 28.06 9.11
C ILE A 313 14.15 28.73 7.77
N ASP A 314 13.33 28.56 6.74
CA ASP A 314 13.56 29.17 5.42
C ASP A 314 13.46 30.71 5.45
N ASP A 315 12.67 31.28 6.37
CA ASP A 315 12.59 32.73 6.60
C ASP A 315 13.69 33.26 7.56
N ASN A 316 14.60 32.40 8.03
CA ASN A 316 15.63 32.68 9.04
C ASN A 316 15.08 33.13 10.40
N ASP A 317 13.83 32.79 10.72
CA ASP A 317 13.20 33.06 12.01
C ASP A 317 13.39 31.88 12.96
N PHE A 318 14.64 31.68 13.39
CA PHE A 318 14.99 30.55 14.25
C PHE A 318 14.36 30.62 15.63
N GLN A 319 13.96 31.81 16.09
CA GLN A 319 13.33 31.97 17.40
C GLN A 319 11.92 31.36 17.40
N ASN A 320 11.15 31.55 16.33
CA ASN A 320 9.83 30.93 16.21
C ASN A 320 9.88 29.47 15.72
N ALA A 321 11.02 29.03 15.18
CA ALA A 321 11.24 27.64 14.77
C ALA A 321 11.50 26.69 15.96
N LEU A 322 12.07 27.20 17.07
CA LEU A 322 12.41 26.46 18.29
C LEU A 322 11.24 26.41 19.28
#